data_AF-A0A2J8JUY0-F1
#
_entry.id   AF-A0A2J8JUY0-F1
#
_cell.length_a   1.000
_cell.length_b   1.000
_cell.length_c   1.000
_cell.angle_alpha   90.00
_cell.angle_beta   90.00
_cell.angle_gamma   90.00
#
_symmetry.space_group_name_H-M   'P 1'
#
loop_
_entity.id
_entity.type
_entity.pdbx_description
1 polymer ?
#
loop_
_entity_poly.entity_id
_entity_poly.type
_entity_poly.pdbx_seq_one_letter_code
_entity_poly.pdbx_strand_id
1 'polypeptide(L)'
;MADHSFSDGVPSDSVEAAKNASNTEKLTDQVMQNPRVLAALQERLDNVPHTPSSYIETLPKAVKRRINALKQLQVRCAHIEAKFYEEVHDLERKYAALYQPLFDKRREFITGDVEPTDAESEWHSENE
;
A
#
# COMPACT_ATOMS: atom_id res chain seq x y z
N MET A 1 -31.89 18.37 -31.76
CA MET A 1 -32.79 17.54 -30.91
C MET A 1 -32.08 16.19 -30.80
N ALA A 2 -31.24 16.01 -29.77
CA ALA A 2 -31.58 15.42 -28.46
C ALA A 2 -31.77 13.89 -28.58
N ASP A 3 -31.18 12.98 -27.82
CA ASP A 3 -30.21 12.98 -26.72
C ASP A 3 -29.57 11.58 -26.70
N HIS A 4 -28.25 11.48 -26.54
CA HIS A 4 -27.62 10.24 -26.09
C HIS A 4 -26.94 10.52 -24.74
N SER A 5 -27.70 10.23 -23.69
CA SER A 5 -27.25 10.25 -22.30
C SER A 5 -26.22 9.13 -22.08
N PHE A 6 -24.94 9.50 -22.04
CA PHE A 6 -23.89 8.65 -21.47
C PHE A 6 -23.66 9.12 -20.04
N SER A 7 -23.97 8.25 -19.10
CA SER A 7 -23.84 8.47 -17.67
C SER A 7 -22.37 8.66 -17.28
N ASP A 8 -21.95 9.91 -17.06
CA ASP A 8 -20.73 10.24 -16.33
C ASP A 8 -20.92 9.91 -14.85
N GLY A 9 -20.61 8.65 -14.50
CA GLY A 9 -20.46 8.19 -13.13
C GLY A 9 -19.02 8.39 -12.64
N VAL A 10 -18.76 9.59 -12.12
CA VAL A 10 -17.75 10.00 -11.11
C VAL A 10 -16.66 8.97 -10.72
N PRO A 11 -15.36 9.28 -10.85
CA PRO A 11 -14.33 8.64 -10.04
C PRO A 11 -14.31 9.30 -8.65
N SER A 12 -15.23 8.87 -7.78
CA SER A 12 -15.40 9.37 -6.41
C SER A 12 -14.42 8.74 -5.40
N ASP A 13 -13.56 7.80 -5.82
CA ASP A 13 -12.81 6.97 -4.87
C ASP A 13 -11.50 7.59 -4.35
N SER A 14 -10.86 8.50 -5.09
CA SER A 14 -9.51 8.98 -4.71
C SER A 14 -9.55 10.01 -3.57
N VAL A 15 -10.60 10.82 -3.50
CA VAL A 15 -10.76 11.85 -2.45
C VAL A 15 -11.30 11.24 -1.15
N GLU A 16 -12.08 10.16 -1.25
CA GLU A 16 -12.55 9.38 -0.10
C GLU A 16 -11.42 8.56 0.51
N ALA A 17 -10.56 7.93 -0.30
CA ALA A 17 -9.41 7.16 0.20
C ALA A 17 -8.41 8.02 1.00
N ALA A 18 -8.08 9.22 0.53
CA ALA A 18 -7.17 10.14 1.22
C ALA A 18 -7.77 10.69 2.53
N LYS A 19 -9.08 10.98 2.56
CA LYS A 19 -9.80 11.37 3.78
C LYS A 19 -9.87 10.22 4.79
N ASN A 20 -10.08 8.99 4.32
CA ASN A 20 -10.09 7.80 5.16
C ASN A 20 -8.71 7.52 5.77
N ALA A 21 -7.62 7.69 5.01
CA ALA A 21 -6.27 7.53 5.55
C ALA A 21 -5.98 8.52 6.68
N SER A 22 -6.25 9.82 6.47
CA SER A 22 -6.07 10.86 7.50
C SER A 22 -6.96 10.64 8.73
N ASN A 23 -8.20 10.16 8.53
CA ASN A 23 -9.08 9.82 9.65
C ASN A 23 -8.60 8.58 10.39
N THR A 24 -8.04 7.60 9.69
CA THR A 24 -7.47 6.38 10.30
C THR A 24 -6.26 6.73 11.16
N GLU A 25 -5.37 7.60 10.69
CA GLU A 25 -4.22 8.10 11.46
C GLU A 25 -4.65 8.84 12.74
N LYS A 26 -5.65 9.73 12.63
CA LYS A 26 -6.20 10.43 13.81
C LYS A 26 -6.89 9.49 14.79
N LEU A 27 -7.58 8.47 14.28
CA LEU A 27 -8.21 7.44 15.11
C LEU A 27 -7.15 6.57 15.80
N THR A 28 -6.06 6.20 15.11
CA THR A 28 -4.95 5.47 15.73
C THR A 28 -4.26 6.29 16.81
N ASP A 29 -4.06 7.60 16.59
CA ASP A 29 -3.49 8.50 17.59
C ASP A 29 -4.39 8.63 18.82
N GLN A 30 -5.71 8.76 18.63
CA GLN A 30 -6.67 8.82 19.74
C GLN A 30 -6.74 7.50 20.52
N VAL A 31 -6.65 6.36 19.83
CA VAL A 31 -6.61 5.03 20.46
C VAL A 31 -5.32 4.84 21.26
N MET A 32 -4.18 5.32 20.76
CA MET A 32 -2.88 5.28 21.45
C MET A 32 -2.79 6.26 22.63
N GLN A 33 -3.54 7.36 22.60
CA GLN A 33 -3.62 8.32 23.71
C GLN A 33 -4.57 7.88 24.83
N ASN A 34 -5.31 6.79 24.68
CA ASN A 34 -6.24 6.31 25.69
C ASN A 34 -5.71 5.05 26.40
N PRO A 35 -5.18 5.17 27.64
CA PRO A 35 -4.58 4.04 28.36
C PRO A 35 -5.55 2.88 28.61
N ARG A 36 -6.85 3.15 28.72
CA ARG A 36 -7.88 2.12 28.94
C ARG A 36 -8.14 1.32 27.67
N VAL A 37 -8.08 1.97 26.49
CA VAL A 37 -8.23 1.29 25.20
C VAL A 37 -6.98 0.48 24.90
N LEU A 38 -5.78 1.03 25.15
CA LEU A 38 -4.53 0.29 25.04
C LEU A 38 -4.51 -0.94 25.96
N ALA A 39 -4.94 -0.81 27.21
CA ALA A 39 -5.04 -1.93 28.14
C ALA A 39 -6.05 -2.99 27.67
N ALA A 40 -7.21 -2.59 27.16
CA ALA A 40 -8.20 -3.51 26.62
C ALA A 40 -7.71 -4.22 25.33
N LEU A 41 -6.98 -3.51 24.47
CA LEU A 41 -6.35 -4.09 23.29
C LEU A 41 -5.25 -5.07 23.67
N GLN A 42 -4.42 -4.72 24.66
CA GLN A 42 -3.38 -5.60 25.21
C GLN A 42 -3.99 -6.85 25.86
N GLU A 43 -5.03 -6.69 26.69
CA GLU A 43 -5.75 -7.81 27.30
C GLU A 43 -6.36 -8.74 26.23
N ARG A 44 -6.89 -8.18 25.13
CA ARG A 44 -7.34 -9.00 24.01
C ARG A 44 -6.19 -9.69 23.29
N LEU A 45 -5.06 -9.02 23.07
CA LEU A 45 -3.87 -9.61 22.42
C LEU A 45 -3.23 -10.71 23.27
N ASP A 46 -3.19 -10.53 24.58
CA ASP A 46 -2.71 -11.52 25.55
C ASP A 46 -3.66 -12.73 25.65
N ASN A 47 -4.97 -12.50 25.43
CA ASN A 47 -6.00 -13.54 25.38
C ASN A 47 -6.24 -14.13 23.98
N VAL A 48 -5.68 -13.56 22.90
CA VAL A 48 -5.58 -14.24 21.60
C VAL A 48 -4.64 -15.41 21.87
N PRO A 49 -5.14 -16.65 21.81
CA PRO A 49 -4.36 -17.76 22.32
C PRO A 49 -3.11 -17.89 21.45
N HIS A 50 -1.98 -17.48 22.02
CA HIS A 50 -0.63 -17.78 21.53
C HIS A 50 -0.34 -19.27 21.69
N THR A 51 -1.37 -20.10 21.91
CA THR A 51 -1.28 -21.55 22.00
C THR A 51 -0.38 -21.99 20.85
N PRO A 52 0.82 -22.53 21.13
CA PRO A 52 1.35 -23.55 20.24
C PRO A 52 0.18 -24.50 20.05
N SER A 53 -0.37 -24.54 18.83
CA SER A 53 -1.55 -25.35 18.52
C SER A 53 -1.37 -26.67 19.26
N SER A 54 -2.25 -27.00 20.21
CA SER A 54 -1.94 -28.09 21.17
C SER A 54 -1.64 -29.41 20.42
N TYR A 55 -2.14 -29.51 19.20
CA TYR A 55 -1.77 -30.48 18.19
C TYR A 55 -0.26 -30.56 17.90
N ILE A 56 0.43 -29.44 17.65
CA ILE A 56 1.89 -29.43 17.41
C ILE A 56 2.66 -29.99 18.60
N GLU A 57 2.17 -29.75 19.82
CA GLU A 57 2.77 -30.32 21.03
C GLU A 57 2.54 -31.82 21.17
N THR A 58 1.46 -32.37 20.64
CA THR A 58 1.20 -33.83 20.63
C THR A 58 1.92 -34.56 19.50
N LEU A 59 2.52 -33.86 18.52
CA LEU A 59 3.22 -34.49 17.41
C LEU A 59 4.49 -35.26 17.83
N PRO A 60 4.83 -36.37 17.14
CA PRO A 60 6.08 -37.09 17.34
C PRO A 60 7.33 -36.21 17.14
N LYS A 61 8.41 -36.52 17.87
CA LYS A 61 9.68 -35.76 17.84
C LYS A 61 10.24 -35.59 16.42
N ALA A 62 10.14 -36.62 15.57
CA ALA A 62 10.60 -36.56 14.19
C ALA A 62 9.83 -35.51 13.37
N VAL A 63 8.52 -35.39 13.59
CA VAL A 63 7.66 -34.41 12.90
C VAL A 63 7.98 -32.99 13.37
N LYS A 64 8.11 -32.78 14.69
CA LYS A 64 8.53 -31.49 15.27
C LYS A 64 9.86 -31.01 14.69
N ARG A 65 10.84 -31.90 14.53
CA ARG A 65 12.14 -31.58 13.90
C ARG A 65 11.99 -31.11 12.46
N ARG A 66 11.14 -31.77 11.67
CA ARG A 66 10.86 -31.36 10.28
C ARG A 66 10.19 -29.99 10.23
N ILE A 67 9.20 -29.75 11.10
CA ILE A 67 8.54 -28.43 11.21
C ILE A 67 9.56 -27.35 11.54
N ASN A 68 10.46 -27.60 12.49
CA ASN A 68 11.50 -26.63 12.85
C ASN A 68 12.48 -26.38 11.69
N ALA A 69 12.84 -27.41 10.91
CA ALA A 69 13.65 -27.24 9.72
C ALA A 69 12.91 -26.38 8.65
N LEU A 70 11.61 -26.62 8.44
CA LEU A 70 10.79 -25.82 7.53
C LEU A 70 10.69 -24.36 8.00
N LYS A 71 10.55 -24.11 9.31
CA LYS A 71 10.58 -22.75 9.87
C LYS A 71 11.91 -22.05 9.59
N GLN A 72 13.04 -22.75 9.73
CA GLN A 72 14.35 -22.18 9.39
C GLN A 72 14.46 -21.85 7.90
N LEU A 73 13.93 -22.69 7.01
CA LEU A 73 13.86 -22.38 5.58
C LEU A 73 12.97 -21.16 5.31
N GLN A 74 11.80 -21.08 5.96
CA GLN A 74 10.90 -19.93 5.82
C GLN A 74 11.57 -18.62 6.22
N VAL A 75 12.35 -18.63 7.30
CA VAL A 75 13.13 -17.45 7.72
C VAL A 75 14.11 -17.05 6.62
N ARG A 76 14.80 -17.99 5.96
CA ARG A 76 15.71 -17.68 4.84
C ARG A 76 14.96 -17.11 3.64
N CYS A 77 13.77 -17.64 3.31
CA CYS A 77 12.91 -17.07 2.28
C CYS A 77 12.56 -15.61 2.60
N ALA A 78 12.15 -15.32 3.84
CA ALA A 78 11.79 -13.97 4.27
C ALA A 78 12.96 -12.97 4.13
N HIS A 79 14.22 -13.40 4.35
CA HIS A 79 15.38 -12.54 4.12
C HIS A 79 15.56 -12.19 2.63
N ILE A 80 15.30 -13.15 1.73
CA ILE A 80 15.37 -12.92 0.29
C ILE A 80 14.23 -11.98 -0.14
N GLU A 81 13.02 -12.21 0.36
CA GLU A 81 11.87 -11.33 0.12
C GLU A 81 12.14 -9.91 0.60
N ALA A 82 12.71 -9.73 1.79
CA ALA A 82 13.08 -8.41 2.31
C ALA A 82 14.04 -7.67 1.37
N LYS A 83 15.08 -8.37 0.87
CA LYS A 83 16.02 -7.80 -0.10
C LYS A 83 15.35 -7.46 -1.43
N PHE A 84 14.44 -8.32 -1.91
CA PHE A 84 13.68 -8.06 -3.13
C PHE A 84 12.85 -6.78 -3.00
N TYR A 85 12.11 -6.62 -1.89
CA TYR A 85 11.30 -5.42 -1.68
C TYR A 85 12.13 -4.16 -1.44
N GLU A 86 13.30 -4.27 -0.83
CA GLU A 86 14.28 -3.18 -0.75
C GLU A 86 14.69 -2.70 -2.16
N GLU A 87 15.07 -3.64 -3.04
CA GLU A 87 15.47 -3.32 -4.42
C GLU A 87 14.32 -2.76 -5.26
N VAL A 88 13.09 -3.29 -5.10
CA VAL A 88 11.88 -2.73 -5.73
C VAL A 88 11.64 -1.30 -5.26
N HIS A 89 11.76 -1.04 -3.97
CA HIS A 89 11.55 0.30 -3.42
C HIS A 89 12.59 1.30 -3.96
N ASP A 90 13.86 0.89 -4.07
CA ASP A 90 14.89 1.69 -4.71
C ASP A 90 14.57 2.00 -6.19
N LEU A 91 14.05 1.01 -6.89
CA LEU A 91 13.62 1.15 -8.28
C LEU A 91 12.45 2.13 -8.40
N GLU A 92 11.42 1.98 -7.56
CA GLU A 92 10.28 2.90 -7.50
C GLU A 92 10.73 4.34 -7.25
N ARG A 93 11.61 4.56 -6.27
CA ARG A 93 12.16 5.89 -5.98
C ARG A 93 12.90 6.48 -7.18
N LYS A 94 13.72 5.67 -7.86
CA LYS A 94 14.45 6.10 -9.06
C LYS A 94 13.50 6.56 -10.16
N TYR A 95 12.47 5.78 -10.48
CA TYR A 95 11.55 6.13 -11.56
C TYR A 95 10.55 7.22 -11.17
N ALA A 96 10.14 7.30 -9.91
CA ALA A 96 9.33 8.42 -9.40
C ALA A 96 10.03 9.76 -9.63
N ALA A 97 11.34 9.84 -9.38
CA ALA A 97 12.12 11.06 -9.66
C ALA A 97 12.18 11.43 -11.14
N LEU A 98 12.15 10.45 -12.06
CA LEU A 98 12.10 10.69 -13.50
C LEU A 98 10.72 11.20 -13.96
N TYR A 99 9.64 10.76 -13.30
CA TYR A 99 8.29 11.24 -13.57
C TYR A 99 8.01 12.62 -12.98
N GLN A 100 8.67 12.98 -11.88
CA GLN A 100 8.44 14.24 -11.17
C GLN A 100 8.46 15.49 -12.08
N PRO A 101 9.48 15.73 -12.94
CA PRO A 101 9.48 16.91 -13.81
C PRO A 101 8.33 16.89 -14.83
N LEU A 102 7.89 15.72 -15.29
CA LEU A 102 6.74 15.59 -16.17
C LEU A 102 5.45 15.95 -15.43
N PHE A 103 5.31 15.54 -14.17
CA PHE A 103 4.16 15.90 -13.34
C PHE A 103 4.15 17.36 -12.94
N ASP A 104 5.32 17.95 -12.70
CA ASP A 104 5.47 19.38 -12.46
C ASP A 104 5.05 20.18 -13.69
N LYS A 105 5.55 19.83 -14.88
CA LYS A 105 5.15 20.49 -16.14
C LYS A 105 3.68 20.30 -16.46
N ARG A 106 3.14 19.11 -16.23
CA ARG A 106 1.69 18.85 -16.35
C ARG A 106 0.89 19.73 -15.39
N ARG A 107 1.35 19.95 -14.16
CA ARG A 107 0.69 20.84 -13.20
C ARG A 107 0.68 22.28 -13.71
N GLU A 108 1.79 22.77 -14.26
CA GLU A 108 1.87 24.13 -14.85
C GLU A 108 0.82 24.31 -15.96
N PHE A 109 0.68 23.32 -16.85
CA PHE A 109 -0.35 23.34 -17.90
C PHE A 109 -1.78 23.26 -17.36
N ILE A 110 -2.05 22.39 -16.38
CA ILE A 110 -3.41 22.22 -15.80
C ILE A 110 -3.87 23.48 -15.06
N THR A 111 -2.94 24.16 -14.39
CA THR A 111 -3.25 25.37 -13.60
C THR A 111 -3.34 26.63 -14.47
N GLY A 112 -2.82 26.58 -15.70
CA GLY A 112 -2.70 27.74 -16.58
C GLY A 112 -1.56 28.68 -16.20
N ASP A 113 -0.61 28.23 -15.36
CA ASP A 113 0.58 29.00 -15.01
C ASP A 113 1.51 29.17 -16.23
N VAL A 114 1.50 28.20 -17.15
CA VAL A 114 2.26 28.19 -18.40
C VAL A 114 1.38 27.66 -19.53
N GLU A 115 1.37 28.35 -20.67
CA GLU A 115 0.70 27.87 -21.88
C GLU A 115 1.64 26.94 -22.68
N PRO A 116 1.17 25.78 -23.18
CA PRO A 116 1.98 24.89 -24.01
C PRO A 116 2.48 25.57 -25.29
N THR A 117 3.66 25.18 -25.75
CA THR A 117 4.14 25.59 -27.08
C THR A 117 3.44 24.81 -28.19
N ASP A 118 3.51 25.31 -29.43
CA ASP A 118 2.92 24.62 -30.61
C ASP A 118 3.46 23.20 -30.76
N ALA A 119 4.77 22.99 -30.53
CA ALA A 119 5.41 21.68 -30.61
C ALA A 119 4.97 20.72 -29.49
N GLU A 120 4.72 21.24 -28.28
CA GLU A 120 4.24 20.44 -27.14
C GLU A 120 2.75 20.10 -27.26
N SER A 121 2.03 20.87 -28.06
CA SER A 121 0.61 20.64 -28.37
C SER A 121 0.41 19.70 -29.55
N GLU A 122 1.49 19.34 -30.25
CA GLU A 122 1.44 18.41 -31.37
C GLU A 122 1.33 16.96 -30.85
N TRP A 123 0.20 16.33 -31.12
CA TRP A 123 -0.03 14.92 -30.79
C TRP A 123 0.02 14.08 -32.06
N HIS A 124 1.06 13.25 -32.18
CA HIS A 124 1.18 12.28 -33.26
C HIS A 124 0.61 10.95 -32.79
N SER A 125 -0.67 10.71 -33.08
CA SER A 125 -1.28 9.40 -32.93
C SER A 125 -0.91 8.55 -34.15
N GLU A 126 -0.30 7.38 -33.97
CA GLU A 126 0.03 6.47 -35.09
C GLU A 126 -1.24 5.84 -35.73
N ASN A 127 -2.45 6.24 -35.32
CA ASN A 127 -3.70 5.57 -35.66
C ASN A 127 -4.95 6.48 -35.82
N GLU A 128 -4.78 7.80 -35.99
CA GLU A 128 -5.86 8.73 -36.41
C GLU A 128 -5.57 9.36 -37.77
#